data_AF-A0A4D6MKJ2-F1
#
_entry.id   AF-A0A4D6MKJ2-F1
#
_cell.length_a   1.000
_cell.length_b   1.000
_cell.length_c   1.000
_cell.angle_alpha   90.00
_cell.angle_beta   90.00
_cell.angle_gamma   90.00
#
_symmetry.space_group_name_H-M   'P 1'
#
loop_
_entity.id
_entity.type
_entity.pdbx_description
1 polymer ?
#
loop_
_entity_poly.entity_id
_entity_poly.type
_entity_poly.pdbx_seq_one_letter_code
_entity_poly.pdbx_strand_id
1 'polypeptide(L)'
;MSSSDSMSLSSSSSESIEFGRSRGRHVEEESTSSRGYGRRNPYGNGVNGGIVSLERVSAIDRVCHRQEGATKKFFYMYMCHFSQLHRLPLDDFTMGVLRALNVAPTQLHPNSWAYMQAFRILCQSLYLQPSPYAFLYFYDTRPRQPTTWLSLISRPNISRLDAFSQSFKHFKDGYFKVVVKEEGKPYFLNADGSTKFPFSWTGTPSWYKDMGTDELSTGDKEVVETLMKFVDKLPTKGLVRVYNSAHPIIDIEGHTAQSGKKNLALF
;
A
#
# COMPACT_ATOMS: atom_id res chain seq x y z
N MET A 1 -55.33 -48.94 16.88
CA MET A 1 -55.59 -48.69 18.31
C MET A 1 -54.30 -48.15 18.92
N SER A 2 -54.38 -46.99 19.57
CA SER A 2 -53.28 -46.22 20.13
C SER A 2 -52.44 -46.99 21.16
N SER A 3 -51.14 -46.68 21.26
CA SER A 3 -50.57 -46.05 22.48
C SER A 3 -49.13 -45.59 22.25
N SER A 4 -48.82 -44.49 22.93
CA SER A 4 -47.65 -43.62 22.87
C SER A 4 -46.34 -44.28 23.32
N ASP A 5 -45.19 -43.73 22.90
CA ASP A 5 -44.05 -43.60 23.81
C ASP A 5 -43.04 -42.51 23.44
N SER A 6 -42.38 -42.07 24.50
CA SER A 6 -41.69 -40.79 24.75
C SER A 6 -40.44 -40.44 23.92
N MET A 7 -40.26 -39.12 23.71
CA MET A 7 -39.04 -38.49 23.19
C MET A 7 -38.09 -38.15 24.36
N SER A 8 -36.85 -38.64 24.28
CA SER A 8 -35.74 -38.18 25.12
C SER A 8 -34.66 -37.57 24.23
N LEU A 9 -34.37 -36.28 24.45
CA LEU A 9 -33.32 -35.52 23.78
C LEU A 9 -31.98 -35.79 24.48
N SER A 10 -30.97 -36.25 23.73
CA SER A 10 -29.58 -36.25 24.17
C SER A 10 -28.75 -35.30 23.29
N SER A 11 -28.12 -34.34 23.96
CA SER A 11 -27.12 -33.41 23.43
C SER A 11 -25.82 -34.15 23.11
N SER A 12 -25.27 -33.98 21.92
CA SER A 12 -23.90 -34.42 21.60
C SER A 12 -23.02 -33.24 21.21
N SER A 13 -21.92 -33.15 21.93
CA SER A 13 -20.90 -32.10 21.95
C SER A 13 -19.97 -32.15 20.74
N SER A 14 -19.50 -30.98 20.34
CA SER A 14 -18.57 -30.78 19.22
C SER A 14 -17.18 -31.34 19.50
N GLU A 15 -16.68 -32.21 18.62
CA GLU A 15 -15.29 -32.69 18.63
C GLU A 15 -14.34 -31.66 18.00
N SER A 16 -13.32 -31.32 18.76
CA SER A 16 -12.15 -30.51 18.38
C SER A 16 -11.06 -31.39 17.78
N ILE A 17 -10.60 -31.05 16.57
CA ILE A 17 -9.49 -31.73 15.89
C ILE A 17 -8.16 -31.11 16.32
N GLU A 18 -7.29 -31.94 16.91
CA GLU A 18 -5.90 -31.66 17.24
C GLU A 18 -5.05 -31.51 15.96
N PHE A 19 -4.14 -30.52 15.94
CA PHE A 19 -3.07 -30.44 14.93
C PHE A 19 -1.72 -30.70 15.60
N GLY A 20 -1.06 -31.76 15.13
CA GLY A 20 0.14 -32.35 15.74
C GLY A 20 1.37 -31.44 15.76
N ARG A 21 2.14 -31.61 16.84
CA ARG A 21 3.50 -31.09 17.05
C ARG A 21 4.44 -31.53 15.93
N SER A 22 5.13 -30.56 15.31
CA SER A 22 6.36 -30.79 14.56
C SER A 22 7.49 -29.93 15.12
N ARG A 23 8.58 -30.60 15.54
CA ARG A 23 9.86 -30.01 15.98
C ARG A 23 10.61 -29.43 14.77
N GLY A 24 11.11 -28.20 14.87
CA GLY A 24 12.03 -27.67 13.87
C GLY A 24 12.48 -26.22 14.08
N ARG A 25 13.67 -26.08 14.68
CA ARG A 25 14.63 -24.96 14.64
C ARG A 25 14.26 -23.62 15.31
N HIS A 26 15.01 -23.39 16.39
CA HIS A 26 15.26 -22.13 17.06
C HIS A 26 15.74 -21.08 16.04
N VAL A 27 14.98 -20.01 15.88
CA VAL A 27 15.45 -18.75 15.29
C VAL A 27 15.29 -17.73 16.41
N GLU A 28 16.38 -17.05 16.74
CA GLU A 28 16.46 -16.09 17.83
C GLU A 28 15.37 -15.01 17.70
N GLU A 29 14.51 -14.95 18.71
CA GLU A 29 13.46 -13.97 18.86
C GLU A 29 14.07 -12.76 19.57
N GLU A 30 14.43 -11.74 18.81
CA GLU A 30 14.92 -10.47 19.37
C GLU A 30 13.74 -9.75 20.03
N SER A 31 13.65 -9.91 21.35
CA SER A 31 12.63 -9.36 22.22
C SER A 31 12.89 -7.86 22.44
N THR A 32 12.29 -7.00 21.63
CA THR A 32 12.24 -5.57 21.95
C THR A 32 11.24 -5.33 23.09
N SER A 33 11.81 -5.28 24.29
CA SER A 33 11.17 -4.88 25.55
C SER A 33 10.38 -3.58 25.43
N SER A 34 9.10 -3.64 25.83
CA SER A 34 8.23 -2.49 26.07
C SER A 34 8.81 -1.56 27.13
N ARG A 35 9.50 -0.50 26.72
CA ARG A 35 9.91 0.62 27.60
C ARG A 35 9.34 1.94 27.09
N GLY A 36 8.82 2.73 28.03
CA GLY A 36 7.86 3.81 27.82
C GLY A 36 8.24 4.87 26.79
N TYR A 37 7.23 5.30 26.03
CA TYR A 37 7.31 6.42 25.11
C TYR A 37 7.44 7.75 25.87
N GLY A 38 8.68 8.11 26.19
CA GLY A 38 9.07 9.45 26.63
C GLY A 38 8.97 10.49 25.50
N ARG A 39 8.87 11.76 25.91
CA ARG A 39 8.59 12.98 25.11
C ARG A 39 9.60 13.26 23.96
N ARG A 40 9.53 12.53 22.85
CA ARG A 40 10.12 12.95 21.57
C ARG A 40 9.05 12.87 20.49
N ASN A 41 8.98 13.90 19.64
CA ASN A 41 8.16 13.87 18.44
C ASN A 41 8.60 12.66 17.57
N PRO A 42 7.78 11.61 17.39
CA PRO A 42 8.18 10.41 16.65
C PRO A 42 8.26 10.64 15.13
N TYR A 43 7.86 11.81 14.65
CA TYR A 43 7.77 12.17 13.24
C TYR A 43 9.06 12.90 12.77
N GLY A 44 10.17 12.17 12.64
CA GLY A 44 11.45 12.72 12.14
C GLY A 44 11.42 13.12 10.66
N ASN A 45 12.22 14.14 10.28
CA ASN A 45 12.73 14.63 8.97
C ASN A 45 11.96 14.47 7.64
N GLY A 46 10.82 13.79 7.57
CA GLY A 46 10.08 13.44 6.35
C GLY A 46 8.85 14.29 6.05
N VAL A 47 8.61 15.34 6.85
CA VAL A 47 7.43 16.20 6.76
C VAL A 47 7.85 17.65 6.76
N ASN A 48 7.41 18.41 5.76
CA ASN A 48 7.43 19.86 5.86
C ASN A 48 6.30 20.32 6.77
N GLY A 49 6.64 20.73 7.99
CA GLY A 49 5.69 21.20 8.99
C GLY A 49 4.92 22.46 8.60
N GLY A 50 5.33 23.21 7.57
CA GLY A 50 4.54 24.31 6.99
C GLY A 50 3.36 23.81 6.16
N ILE A 51 3.52 22.67 5.49
CA ILE A 51 2.55 22.10 4.54
C ILE A 51 1.48 21.26 5.26
N VAL A 52 1.88 20.42 6.21
CA VAL A 52 0.95 19.53 6.95
C VAL A 52 1.28 19.45 8.44
N SER A 53 0.29 19.13 9.27
CA SER A 53 0.50 18.64 10.64
C SER A 53 0.11 17.17 10.76
N LEU A 54 0.91 16.41 11.50
CA LEU A 54 0.59 15.03 11.85
C LEU A 54 -0.08 15.00 13.22
N GLU A 55 -1.34 14.57 13.25
CA GLU A 55 -2.15 14.56 14.47
C GLU A 55 -2.49 13.12 14.86
N ARG A 56 -2.45 12.86 16.18
CA ARG A 56 -2.89 11.58 16.74
C ARG A 56 -4.39 11.41 16.54
N VAL A 57 -4.81 10.18 16.32
CA VAL A 57 -6.23 9.81 16.30
C VAL A 57 -6.76 9.68 17.74
N SER A 58 -8.00 10.11 17.94
CA SER A 58 -8.76 9.92 19.17
C SER A 58 -9.42 8.55 19.21
N ALA A 59 -9.93 8.13 20.37
CA ALA A 59 -10.59 6.83 20.54
C ALA A 59 -11.85 6.64 19.65
N ILE A 60 -12.49 7.75 19.28
CA ILE A 60 -13.69 7.77 18.43
C ILE A 60 -13.38 7.77 16.94
N ASP A 61 -12.14 8.10 16.55
CA ASP A 61 -11.77 8.10 15.15
C ASP A 61 -11.76 6.66 14.61
N ARG A 62 -12.26 6.50 13.38
CA ARG A 62 -12.06 5.31 12.58
C ARG A 62 -11.39 5.70 11.28
N VAL A 63 -10.54 4.80 10.80
CA VAL A 63 -9.74 4.99 9.59
C VAL A 63 -10.58 5.24 8.32
N CYS A 64 -11.86 4.83 8.33
CA CYS A 64 -12.83 5.01 7.25
C CYS A 64 -13.76 6.22 7.43
N HIS A 65 -13.67 6.95 8.54
CA HIS A 65 -14.56 8.09 8.80
C HIS A 65 -14.39 9.19 7.73
N ARG A 66 -15.54 9.76 7.36
CA ARG A 66 -15.59 10.97 6.53
C ARG A 66 -15.18 12.20 7.35
N GLN A 67 -14.99 13.31 6.65
CA GLN A 67 -14.63 14.60 7.24
C GLN A 67 -15.87 15.44 7.64
N GLU A 68 -17.00 14.79 7.97
CA GLU A 68 -18.20 15.51 8.38
C GLU A 68 -17.95 16.28 9.68
N GLY A 69 -18.26 17.58 9.70
CA GLY A 69 -18.01 18.47 10.84
C GLY A 69 -16.55 18.89 11.04
N ALA A 70 -15.63 18.49 10.15
CA ALA A 70 -14.22 18.86 10.27
C ALA A 70 -13.98 20.31 9.80
N THR A 71 -13.35 21.12 10.64
CA THR A 71 -12.96 22.51 10.31
C THR A 71 -11.74 22.59 9.40
N LYS A 72 -10.90 21.54 9.39
CA LYS A 72 -9.71 21.43 8.55
C LYS A 72 -9.81 20.19 7.66
N LYS A 73 -9.22 20.27 6.47
CA LYS A 73 -9.11 19.13 5.56
C LYS A 73 -8.03 18.17 6.04
N PHE A 74 -8.34 16.87 6.08
CA PHE A 74 -7.37 15.86 6.48
C PHE A 74 -7.65 14.52 5.79
N PHE A 75 -6.65 13.66 5.76
CA PHE A 75 -6.80 12.24 5.42
C PHE A 75 -6.04 11.38 6.43
N TYR A 76 -6.42 10.11 6.53
CA TYR A 76 -5.69 9.16 7.38
C TYR A 76 -4.56 8.49 6.62
N MET A 77 -3.49 8.11 7.32
CA MET A 77 -2.41 7.29 6.79
C MET A 77 -1.96 6.28 7.85
N TYR A 78 -1.70 5.02 7.49
CA TYR A 78 -1.11 4.08 8.45
C TYR A 78 0.36 4.38 8.66
N MET A 79 0.85 4.14 9.88
CA MET A 79 2.24 4.41 10.28
C MET A 79 3.27 3.68 9.40
N CYS A 80 2.95 2.45 8.95
CA CYS A 80 3.84 1.68 8.09
C CYS A 80 4.04 2.31 6.70
N HIS A 81 3.04 3.02 6.17
CA HIS A 81 3.17 3.71 4.87
C HIS A 81 4.15 4.87 4.98
N PHE A 82 4.06 5.64 6.06
CA PHE A 82 4.84 6.85 6.25
C PHE A 82 6.30 6.56 6.65
N SER A 83 6.53 5.57 7.52
CA SER A 83 7.88 5.26 8.01
C SER A 83 8.75 4.51 6.99
N GLN A 84 8.16 3.80 6.03
CA GLN A 84 8.89 2.87 5.17
C GLN A 84 8.72 3.12 3.67
N LEU A 85 7.65 3.79 3.23
CA LEU A 85 7.27 3.78 1.81
C LEU A 85 7.21 5.18 1.19
N HIS A 86 6.60 6.17 1.84
CA HIS A 86 6.32 7.47 1.23
C HIS A 86 6.53 8.65 2.19
N ARG A 87 7.06 9.76 1.65
CA ARG A 87 7.20 11.04 2.37
C ARG A 87 6.01 11.96 2.04
N LEU A 88 5.83 13.02 2.85
CA LEU A 88 4.80 14.04 2.63
C LEU A 88 5.43 15.37 2.19
N PRO A 89 4.80 16.12 1.25
CA PRO A 89 3.55 15.79 0.55
C PRO A 89 3.70 14.61 -0.43
N LEU A 90 2.59 13.93 -0.73
CA LEU A 90 2.57 12.85 -1.73
C LEU A 90 2.88 13.45 -3.12
N ASP A 91 3.59 12.71 -3.96
CA ASP A 91 3.86 13.14 -5.33
C ASP A 91 2.65 12.95 -6.26
N ASP A 92 2.71 13.56 -7.45
CA ASP A 92 1.61 13.55 -8.42
C ASP A 92 1.29 12.15 -8.92
N PHE A 93 2.29 11.27 -9.03
CA PHE A 93 2.10 9.86 -9.40
C PHE A 93 1.26 9.13 -8.34
N THR A 94 1.64 9.23 -7.06
CA THR A 94 0.97 8.57 -5.94
C THR A 94 -0.45 9.06 -5.79
N MET A 95 -0.65 10.38 -5.82
CA MET A 95 -1.98 10.98 -5.80
C MET A 95 -2.80 10.58 -7.03
N GLY A 96 -2.17 10.48 -8.20
CA GLY A 96 -2.77 10.03 -9.44
C GLY A 96 -3.29 8.59 -9.36
N VAL A 97 -2.54 7.67 -8.76
CA VAL A 97 -2.99 6.29 -8.54
C VAL A 97 -4.17 6.24 -7.58
N LEU A 98 -4.12 6.95 -6.45
CA LEU A 98 -5.24 7.02 -5.51
C LEU A 98 -6.51 7.58 -6.16
N ARG A 99 -6.35 8.60 -7.02
CA ARG A 99 -7.44 9.19 -7.80
C ARG A 99 -8.00 8.21 -8.83
N ALA A 100 -7.15 7.54 -9.62
CA ALA A 100 -7.57 6.57 -10.62
C ALA A 100 -8.33 5.38 -9.99
N LEU A 101 -7.82 4.89 -8.86
CA LEU A 101 -8.47 3.83 -8.08
C LEU A 101 -9.72 4.28 -7.32
N ASN A 102 -9.96 5.59 -7.22
CA ASN A 102 -10.99 6.20 -6.39
C ASN A 102 -10.94 5.69 -4.94
N VAL A 103 -9.78 5.71 -4.30
CA VAL A 103 -9.62 5.24 -2.91
C VAL A 103 -8.84 6.24 -2.04
N ALA A 104 -9.15 6.23 -0.75
CA ALA A 104 -8.34 6.94 0.23
C ALA A 104 -7.04 6.22 0.55
N PRO A 105 -6.01 6.93 1.07
CA PRO A 105 -4.73 6.34 1.40
C PRO A 105 -4.79 5.07 2.27
N THR A 106 -5.67 5.05 3.27
CA THR A 106 -5.86 3.91 4.19
C THR A 106 -6.81 2.84 3.68
N GLN A 107 -7.50 3.09 2.57
CA GLN A 107 -8.30 2.07 1.91
C GLN A 107 -7.42 1.18 1.03
N LEU A 108 -6.28 1.67 0.55
CA LEU A 108 -5.32 0.89 -0.20
C LEU A 108 -4.43 0.03 0.73
N HIS A 109 -4.25 -1.24 0.39
CA HIS A 109 -3.48 -2.19 1.20
C HIS A 109 -1.95 -1.88 1.17
N PRO A 110 -1.19 -2.12 2.26
CA PRO A 110 0.24 -1.80 2.31
C PRO A 110 1.12 -2.40 1.21
N ASN A 111 0.85 -3.64 0.77
CA ASN A 111 1.59 -4.20 -0.38
C ASN A 111 1.43 -3.34 -1.65
N SER A 112 0.25 -2.76 -1.87
CA SER A 112 -0.02 -1.91 -3.02
C SER A 112 0.76 -0.60 -2.98
N TRP A 113 0.90 -0.02 -1.79
CA TRP A 113 1.76 1.15 -1.57
C TRP A 113 3.25 0.85 -1.84
N ALA A 114 3.71 -0.35 -1.49
CA ALA A 114 5.08 -0.76 -1.78
C ALA A 114 5.32 -0.96 -3.28
N TYR A 115 4.34 -1.50 -4.01
CA TYR A 115 4.41 -1.59 -5.48
C TYR A 115 4.50 -0.21 -6.13
N MET A 116 3.70 0.76 -5.67
CA MET A 116 3.76 2.14 -6.17
C MET A 116 5.15 2.73 -5.97
N GLN A 117 5.72 2.55 -4.77
CA GLN A 117 7.05 3.08 -4.47
C GLN A 117 8.15 2.42 -5.29
N ALA A 118 8.13 1.09 -5.40
CA ALA A 118 9.10 0.35 -6.21
C ALA A 118 8.99 0.70 -7.69
N PHE A 119 7.77 0.83 -8.22
CA PHE A 119 7.54 1.26 -9.60
C PHE A 119 8.09 2.65 -9.86
N ARG A 120 7.86 3.59 -8.94
CA ARG A 120 8.38 4.96 -9.02
C ARG A 120 9.90 4.98 -9.08
N ILE A 121 10.56 4.24 -8.18
CA ILE A 121 12.04 4.14 -8.13
C ILE A 121 12.58 3.48 -9.39
N LEU A 122 11.92 2.43 -9.86
CA LEU A 122 12.30 1.74 -11.10
C LEU A 122 12.21 2.67 -12.31
N CYS A 123 11.11 3.40 -12.47
CA CYS A 123 10.96 4.37 -13.55
C CYS A 123 12.03 5.46 -13.48
N GLN A 124 12.26 6.04 -12.29
CA GLN A 124 13.29 7.06 -12.08
C GLN A 124 14.69 6.57 -12.46
N SER A 125 15.00 5.31 -12.14
CA SER A 125 16.32 4.72 -12.42
C SER A 125 16.53 4.43 -13.91
N LEU A 126 15.44 4.29 -14.67
CA LEU A 126 15.42 4.11 -16.12
C LEU A 126 15.15 5.43 -16.86
N TYR A 127 15.16 6.57 -16.16
CA TYR A 127 14.83 7.90 -16.71
C TYR A 127 13.42 7.98 -17.34
N LEU A 128 12.51 7.14 -16.88
CA LEU A 128 11.11 7.11 -17.29
C LEU A 128 10.24 7.94 -16.35
N GLN A 129 9.21 8.56 -16.91
CA GLN A 129 8.20 9.27 -16.12
C GLN A 129 7.14 8.27 -15.61
N PRO A 130 7.00 8.04 -14.29
CA PRO A 130 5.98 7.13 -13.78
C PRO A 130 4.58 7.74 -13.94
N SER A 131 3.62 6.94 -14.42
CA SER A 131 2.23 7.35 -14.56
C SER A 131 1.26 6.36 -13.91
N PRO A 132 0.06 6.80 -13.46
CA PRO A 132 -0.92 5.91 -12.87
C PRO A 132 -1.35 4.77 -13.80
N TYR A 133 -1.58 5.05 -15.08
CA TYR A 133 -2.09 4.06 -16.03
C TYR A 133 -1.00 3.08 -16.48
N ALA A 134 0.24 3.53 -16.69
CA ALA A 134 1.37 2.64 -16.92
C ALA A 134 1.59 1.70 -15.72
N PHE A 135 1.43 2.20 -14.49
CA PHE A 135 1.49 1.37 -13.29
C PHE A 135 0.33 0.36 -13.22
N LEU A 136 -0.91 0.83 -13.39
CA LEU A 136 -2.11 -0.01 -13.30
C LEU A 136 -2.20 -1.06 -14.40
N TYR A 137 -1.52 -0.87 -15.54
CA TYR A 137 -1.39 -1.92 -16.57
C TYR A 137 -0.89 -3.26 -16.00
N PHE A 138 -0.02 -3.24 -14.99
CA PHE A 138 0.56 -4.46 -14.39
C PHE A 138 -0.31 -5.12 -13.31
N TYR A 139 -1.43 -4.52 -12.93
CA TYR A 139 -2.23 -4.96 -11.78
C TYR A 139 -3.73 -4.90 -12.06
N ASP A 140 -4.43 -5.94 -11.65
CA ASP A 140 -5.89 -5.89 -11.54
C ASP A 140 -6.30 -5.35 -10.16
N THR A 141 -7.49 -4.77 -10.10
CA THR A 141 -8.22 -4.53 -8.86
C THR A 141 -9.47 -5.37 -8.84
N ARG A 142 -9.91 -5.82 -7.67
CA ARG A 142 -11.20 -6.49 -7.50
C ARG A 142 -11.90 -5.95 -6.26
N PRO A 143 -12.65 -4.85 -6.39
CA PRO A 143 -13.50 -4.36 -5.31
C PRO A 143 -14.50 -5.47 -4.94
N ARG A 144 -14.40 -6.02 -3.73
CA ARG A 144 -15.23 -7.16 -3.31
C ARG A 144 -16.59 -6.73 -2.78
N GLN A 145 -16.60 -5.64 -2.03
CA GLN A 145 -17.79 -5.05 -1.41
C GLN A 145 -17.59 -3.52 -1.29
N PRO A 146 -18.67 -2.75 -1.12
CA PRO A 146 -18.56 -1.33 -0.78
C PRO A 146 -17.73 -1.13 0.49
N THR A 147 -16.86 -0.14 0.49
CA THR A 147 -16.13 0.31 1.70
C THR A 147 -15.24 -0.76 2.33
N THR A 148 -14.56 -1.57 1.50
CA THR A 148 -13.48 -2.47 1.96
C THR A 148 -12.10 -1.96 1.55
N TRP A 149 -11.06 -2.53 2.15
CA TRP A 149 -9.70 -2.37 1.64
C TRP A 149 -9.63 -2.83 0.17
N LEU A 150 -8.86 -2.09 -0.63
CA LEU A 150 -8.52 -2.43 -1.99
C LEU A 150 -7.08 -2.96 -2.03
N SER A 151 -6.88 -4.07 -2.75
CA SER A 151 -5.55 -4.63 -3.00
C SER A 151 -5.32 -4.73 -4.50
N LEU A 152 -4.11 -4.37 -4.92
CA LEU A 152 -3.61 -4.63 -6.27
C LEU A 152 -3.23 -6.10 -6.40
N ILE A 153 -3.71 -6.74 -7.46
CA ILE A 153 -3.47 -8.13 -7.78
C ILE A 153 -2.53 -8.16 -8.97
N SER A 154 -1.31 -8.66 -8.77
CA SER A 154 -0.34 -8.78 -9.87
C SER A 154 -0.91 -9.61 -11.01
N ARG A 155 -0.93 -9.05 -12.22
CA ARG A 155 -1.34 -9.79 -13.42
C ARG A 155 -0.29 -10.87 -13.75
N PRO A 156 -0.71 -12.12 -14.01
CA PRO A 156 0.21 -13.19 -14.40
C PRO A 156 1.04 -12.81 -15.62
N ASN A 157 2.31 -13.25 -15.64
CA ASN A 157 3.27 -13.08 -16.75
C ASN A 157 3.68 -11.64 -17.12
N ILE A 158 2.91 -10.61 -16.73
CA ILE A 158 3.26 -9.21 -17.01
C ILE A 158 3.77 -8.46 -15.79
N SER A 159 3.27 -8.74 -14.57
CA SER A 159 3.75 -8.03 -13.38
C SER A 159 5.26 -8.22 -13.20
N ARG A 160 5.99 -7.10 -13.04
CA ARG A 160 7.46 -7.05 -12.95
C ARG A 160 7.99 -6.89 -11.53
N LEU A 161 7.12 -6.93 -10.54
CA LEU A 161 7.49 -6.76 -9.13
C LEU A 161 7.05 -7.98 -8.31
N ASP A 162 7.91 -8.49 -7.44
CA ASP A 162 7.54 -9.51 -6.46
C ASP A 162 6.83 -8.92 -5.24
N ALA A 163 6.14 -9.73 -4.45
CA ALA A 163 5.41 -9.21 -3.29
C ALA A 163 6.37 -8.62 -2.23
N PHE A 164 6.07 -7.41 -1.75
CA PHE A 164 6.89 -6.74 -0.74
C PHE A 164 6.93 -7.51 0.59
N SER A 165 5.78 -8.04 1.03
CA SER A 165 5.69 -9.03 2.10
C SER A 165 4.59 -10.05 1.78
N GLN A 166 4.83 -11.30 2.17
CA GLN A 166 3.82 -12.36 2.11
C GLN A 166 2.66 -12.10 3.08
N SER A 167 2.92 -11.43 4.20
CA SER A 167 1.87 -10.97 5.11
C SER A 167 2.21 -9.62 5.74
N PHE A 168 1.27 -8.68 5.67
CA PHE A 168 1.29 -7.45 6.44
C PHE A 168 0.41 -7.65 7.67
N LYS A 169 1.01 -8.16 8.75
CA LYS A 169 0.32 -8.26 10.04
C LYS A 169 0.37 -6.91 10.75
N HIS A 170 -0.63 -6.61 11.58
CA HIS A 170 -0.64 -5.47 12.50
C HIS A 170 -0.56 -4.06 11.86
N PHE A 171 -0.66 -3.95 10.53
CA PHE A 171 -0.60 -2.63 9.88
C PHE A 171 -1.75 -1.70 10.28
N LYS A 172 -2.86 -2.28 10.76
CA LYS A 172 -4.06 -1.57 11.20
C LYS A 172 -3.90 -0.95 12.60
N ASP A 173 -2.86 -1.36 13.34
CA ASP A 173 -2.71 -1.07 14.77
C ASP A 173 -2.25 0.38 15.02
N GLY A 174 -1.80 1.08 13.96
CA GLY A 174 -1.39 2.48 14.06
C GLY A 174 -1.68 3.28 12.79
N TYR A 175 -2.44 4.37 12.95
CA TYR A 175 -2.68 5.38 11.91
C TYR A 175 -2.79 6.78 12.53
N PHE A 176 -2.61 7.80 11.69
CA PHE A 176 -2.63 9.21 12.09
C PHE A 176 -3.40 10.04 11.08
N LYS A 177 -3.78 11.26 11.49
CA LYS A 177 -4.35 12.28 10.60
C LYS A 177 -3.22 13.10 9.99
N VAL A 178 -3.23 13.23 8.67
CA VAL A 178 -2.46 14.23 7.94
C VAL A 178 -3.40 15.42 7.72
N VAL A 179 -3.21 16.47 8.52
CA VAL A 179 -4.01 17.69 8.44
C VAL A 179 -3.33 18.67 7.48
N VAL A 180 -4.06 19.08 6.45
CA VAL A 180 -3.57 20.01 5.43
C VAL A 180 -3.61 21.43 5.99
N LYS A 181 -2.46 22.12 5.98
CA LYS A 181 -2.36 23.54 6.35
C LYS A 181 -2.62 24.43 5.14
N GLU A 182 -2.76 25.73 5.36
CA GLU A 182 -2.99 26.72 4.30
C GLU A 182 -1.91 26.66 3.20
N GLU A 183 -0.63 26.67 3.58
CA GLU A 183 0.50 26.54 2.65
C GLU A 183 0.52 25.18 1.93
N GLY A 184 -0.13 24.17 2.51
CA GLY A 184 -0.23 22.83 1.94
C GLY A 184 -1.33 22.67 0.89
N LYS A 185 -2.31 23.59 0.82
CA LYS A 185 -3.45 23.46 -0.10
C LYS A 185 -3.05 23.19 -1.56
N PRO A 186 -2.05 23.87 -2.16
CA PRO A 186 -1.67 23.63 -3.56
C PRO A 186 -1.19 22.19 -3.84
N TYR A 187 -0.70 21.49 -2.81
CA TYR A 187 -0.20 20.12 -2.94
C TYR A 187 -1.34 19.09 -2.95
N PHE A 188 -2.44 19.35 -2.24
CA PHE A 188 -3.50 18.35 -2.03
C PHE A 188 -4.86 18.73 -2.61
N LEU A 189 -5.07 20.00 -2.97
CA LEU A 189 -6.32 20.52 -3.51
C LEU A 189 -6.12 21.07 -4.94
N ASN A 190 -7.17 20.96 -5.74
CA ASN A 190 -7.29 21.61 -7.03
C ASN A 190 -7.66 23.09 -6.86
N ALA A 191 -7.61 23.86 -7.94
CA ALA A 191 -7.95 25.29 -7.94
C ALA A 191 -9.41 25.57 -7.50
N ASP A 192 -10.32 24.63 -7.75
CA ASP A 192 -11.73 24.69 -7.31
C ASP A 192 -11.94 24.28 -5.84
N GLY A 193 -10.86 23.94 -5.12
CA GLY A 193 -10.90 23.47 -3.73
C GLY A 193 -11.28 21.99 -3.56
N SER A 194 -11.54 21.26 -4.65
CA SER A 194 -11.72 19.81 -4.60
C SER A 194 -10.41 19.10 -4.28
N THR A 195 -10.48 17.91 -3.68
CA THR A 195 -9.28 17.15 -3.30
C THR A 195 -8.67 16.46 -4.52
N LYS A 196 -7.34 16.49 -4.67
CA LYS A 196 -6.62 15.84 -5.79
C LYS A 196 -6.75 14.31 -5.82
N PHE A 197 -7.17 13.71 -4.71
CA PHE A 197 -7.52 12.30 -4.53
C PHE A 197 -8.51 12.17 -3.36
N PRO A 198 -9.23 11.05 -3.21
CA PRO A 198 -10.15 10.88 -2.08
C PRO A 198 -9.45 10.92 -0.72
N PHE A 199 -9.87 11.82 0.16
CA PHE A 199 -9.30 11.90 1.53
C PHE A 199 -9.95 10.91 2.52
N SER A 200 -11.15 10.43 2.20
CA SER A 200 -11.95 9.51 3.01
C SER A 200 -12.31 8.27 2.18
N TRP A 201 -12.59 7.15 2.85
CA TRP A 201 -12.94 5.91 2.14
C TRP A 201 -14.15 6.10 1.23
N THR A 202 -14.07 5.47 0.06
CA THR A 202 -15.13 5.51 -0.95
C THR A 202 -15.89 4.18 -0.97
N GLY A 203 -17.17 4.26 -1.33
CA GLY A 203 -18.02 3.08 -1.55
C GLY A 203 -17.89 2.49 -2.96
N THR A 204 -17.19 3.18 -3.87
CA THR A 204 -17.09 2.85 -5.29
C THR A 204 -15.64 2.84 -5.79
N PRO A 205 -14.73 2.01 -5.23
CA PRO A 205 -13.40 1.84 -5.79
C PRO A 205 -13.45 1.41 -7.26
N SER A 206 -12.54 1.93 -8.08
CA SER A 206 -12.50 1.62 -9.51
C SER A 206 -12.03 0.18 -9.76
N TRP A 207 -12.74 -0.50 -10.66
CA TRP A 207 -12.38 -1.83 -11.13
C TRP A 207 -11.50 -1.74 -12.38
N TYR A 208 -10.28 -2.24 -12.28
CA TYR A 208 -9.35 -2.47 -13.38
C TYR A 208 -9.16 -3.96 -13.56
N LYS A 209 -9.37 -4.44 -14.78
CA LYS A 209 -9.17 -5.85 -15.13
C LYS A 209 -8.67 -5.94 -16.55
N ASP A 210 -7.59 -6.68 -16.74
CA ASP A 210 -7.09 -7.06 -18.06
C ASP A 210 -6.86 -5.88 -19.03
N MET A 211 -6.42 -4.73 -18.50
CA MET A 211 -6.17 -3.52 -19.29
C MET A 211 -5.30 -3.82 -20.52
N GLY A 212 -5.79 -3.40 -21.69
CA GLY A 212 -5.13 -3.53 -22.98
C GLY A 212 -4.05 -2.46 -23.20
N THR A 213 -3.11 -2.73 -24.09
CA THR A 213 -2.10 -1.72 -24.47
C THR A 213 -2.72 -0.59 -25.28
N ASP A 214 -3.82 -0.82 -25.98
CA ASP A 214 -4.60 0.17 -26.74
C ASP A 214 -5.25 1.23 -25.85
N GLU A 215 -5.55 0.92 -24.59
CA GLU A 215 -6.06 1.87 -23.59
C GLU A 215 -4.99 2.84 -23.07
N LEU A 216 -3.71 2.56 -23.33
CA LEU A 216 -2.59 3.36 -22.85
C LEU A 216 -2.25 4.52 -23.79
N SER A 217 -1.89 5.66 -23.19
CA SER A 217 -1.29 6.76 -23.94
C SER A 217 0.07 6.36 -24.51
N THR A 218 0.58 7.12 -25.48
CA THR A 218 1.90 6.86 -26.08
C THR A 218 3.01 6.83 -25.03
N GLY A 219 3.00 7.76 -24.07
CA GLY A 219 3.99 7.79 -22.99
C GLY A 219 3.85 6.60 -22.04
N ASP A 220 2.63 6.15 -21.76
CA ASP A 220 2.41 4.98 -20.90
C ASP A 220 2.87 3.68 -21.57
N LYS A 221 2.69 3.57 -22.90
CA LYS A 221 3.20 2.44 -23.70
C LYS A 221 4.71 2.34 -23.62
N GLU A 222 5.43 3.46 -23.75
CA GLU A 222 6.89 3.48 -23.65
C GLU A 222 7.38 2.94 -22.30
N VAL A 223 6.73 3.35 -21.21
CA VAL A 223 7.04 2.85 -19.86
C VAL A 223 6.77 1.35 -19.79
N VAL A 224 5.59 0.91 -20.23
CA VAL A 224 5.20 -0.50 -20.19
C VAL A 224 6.15 -1.36 -21.02
N GLU A 225 6.43 -0.98 -22.26
CA GLU A 225 7.31 -1.71 -23.17
C GLU A 225 8.74 -1.82 -22.61
N THR A 226 9.27 -0.74 -22.05
CA THR A 226 10.59 -0.75 -21.42
C THR A 226 10.63 -1.69 -20.23
N LEU A 227 9.62 -1.65 -19.35
CA LEU A 227 9.53 -2.55 -18.21
C LEU A 227 9.25 -4.00 -18.61
N MET A 228 8.61 -4.24 -19.75
CA MET A 228 8.36 -5.59 -20.25
C MET A 228 9.63 -6.30 -20.73
N LYS A 229 10.71 -5.57 -21.03
CA LYS A 229 12.04 -6.13 -21.36
C LYS A 229 12.67 -6.89 -20.20
N PHE A 230 12.28 -6.61 -18.96
CA PHE A 230 12.72 -7.38 -17.80
C PHE A 230 12.13 -8.79 -17.87
N VAL A 231 13.00 -9.80 -17.84
CA VAL A 231 12.59 -11.21 -17.90
C VAL A 231 12.09 -11.67 -16.52
N ASP A 232 12.86 -11.34 -15.49
CA ASP A 232 12.54 -11.71 -14.12
C ASP A 232 11.86 -10.58 -13.35
N LYS A 233 10.95 -10.92 -12.44
CA LYS A 233 10.38 -9.95 -11.49
C LYS A 233 11.48 -9.33 -10.63
N LEU A 234 11.48 -8.02 -10.45
CA LEU A 234 12.41 -7.33 -9.57
C LEU A 234 11.96 -7.39 -8.09
N PRO A 235 12.91 -7.40 -7.14
CA PRO A 235 12.60 -7.43 -5.72
C PRO A 235 12.05 -6.11 -5.22
N THR A 236 10.74 -6.03 -4.95
CA THR A 236 10.07 -4.81 -4.45
C THR A 236 10.73 -4.32 -3.17
N LYS A 237 11.08 -5.23 -2.27
CA LYS A 237 11.74 -4.88 -1.00
C LYS A 237 13.13 -4.28 -1.20
N GLY A 238 13.89 -4.76 -2.20
CA GLY A 238 15.17 -4.18 -2.58
C GLY A 238 14.97 -2.76 -3.09
N LEU A 239 14.09 -2.59 -4.09
CA LEU A 239 13.80 -1.28 -4.70
C LEU A 239 13.34 -0.24 -3.67
N VAL A 240 12.44 -0.60 -2.76
CA VAL A 240 11.97 0.34 -1.71
C VAL A 240 13.10 0.78 -0.77
N ARG A 241 14.07 -0.10 -0.46
CA ARG A 241 15.23 0.27 0.38
C ARG A 241 16.15 1.27 -0.29
N VAL A 242 16.27 1.19 -1.63
CA VAL A 242 17.06 2.14 -2.43
C VAL A 242 16.55 3.57 -2.31
N TYR A 243 15.28 3.78 -1.94
CA TYR A 243 14.69 5.11 -1.80
C TYR A 243 15.50 6.09 -0.93
N ASN A 244 16.22 5.58 0.08
CA ASN A 244 17.03 6.40 0.98
C ASN A 244 18.54 6.32 0.66
N SER A 245 18.92 5.73 -0.48
CA SER A 245 20.32 5.57 -0.87
C SER A 245 20.90 6.81 -1.54
N ALA A 246 22.19 7.06 -1.29
CA ALA A 246 22.97 8.06 -2.01
C ALA A 246 23.29 7.65 -3.46
N HIS A 247 23.22 6.36 -3.80
CA HIS A 247 23.55 5.82 -5.13
C HIS A 247 22.48 4.84 -5.64
N PRO A 248 21.31 5.36 -6.08
CA PRO A 248 20.16 4.50 -6.37
C PRO A 248 20.39 3.43 -7.44
N ILE A 249 21.10 3.77 -8.51
CA ILE A 249 21.34 2.85 -9.64
C ILE A 249 22.22 1.67 -9.21
N ILE A 250 23.35 1.96 -8.54
CA ILE A 250 24.30 0.94 -8.06
C ILE A 250 23.62 -0.03 -7.08
N ASP A 251 22.74 0.48 -6.21
CA ASP A 251 22.03 -0.36 -5.24
C ASP A 251 20.95 -1.23 -5.90
N ILE A 252 20.29 -0.74 -6.95
CA ILE A 252 19.31 -1.54 -7.73
C ILE A 252 20.02 -2.66 -8.48
N GLU A 253 21.15 -2.36 -9.11
CA GLU A 253 22.00 -3.36 -9.76
C GLU A 253 22.48 -4.41 -8.75
N GLY A 254 22.98 -3.98 -7.58
CA GLY A 254 23.41 -4.85 -6.49
C GLY A 254 22.29 -5.78 -6.00
N HIS A 255 21.09 -5.26 -5.78
CA HIS A 255 19.93 -6.08 -5.40
C HIS A 255 19.49 -7.05 -6.49
N THR A 256 19.56 -6.63 -7.75
CA THR A 256 19.20 -7.47 -8.90
C THR A 256 20.21 -8.62 -9.06
N ALA A 257 21.51 -8.32 -8.97
CA ALA A 257 22.60 -9.30 -9.03
C ALA A 257 22.56 -10.29 -7.85
N GLN A 258 22.33 -9.83 -6.62
CA GLN A 258 22.17 -10.69 -5.45
C GLN A 258 21.00 -11.67 -5.57
N SER A 259 19.96 -11.29 -6.31
CA SER A 259 18.80 -12.15 -6.57
C SER A 259 19.00 -13.15 -7.72
N GLY A 260 20.18 -13.15 -8.37
CA GLY A 260 20.51 -14.05 -9.48
C GLY A 260 19.75 -13.76 -10.78
N LYS A 261 19.14 -12.58 -10.91
CA LYS A 261 18.25 -12.21 -12.02
C LYS A 261 19.02 -11.54 -13.13
N LYS A 262 18.75 -11.89 -14.39
CA LYS A 262 19.54 -11.49 -15.57
C LYS A 262 19.26 -10.07 -16.09
N ASN A 263 18.72 -9.20 -15.25
CA ASN A 263 18.19 -7.89 -15.68
C ASN A 263 19.24 -6.76 -15.70
N LEU A 264 20.53 -7.07 -15.56
CA LEU A 264 21.62 -6.08 -15.45
C LEU A 264 21.83 -5.23 -16.72
N ALA A 265 21.44 -5.71 -17.90
CA ALA A 265 21.70 -5.01 -19.17
C ALA A 265 20.74 -3.84 -19.47
N LEU A 266 19.79 -3.54 -18.58
CA LEU A 266 18.76 -2.51 -18.77
C LEU A 266 18.96 -1.26 -17.90
N PHE A 267 19.91 -1.29 -16.97
CA PHE A 267 20.29 -0.15 -16.14
C PHE A 267 21.50 0.58 -16.72
#